data_AF-A0A9Y1BIM8-F1
#
_entry.id   AF-A0A9Y1BIM8-F1
#
_cell.length_a   1.000
_cell.length_b   1.000
_cell.length_c   1.000
_cell.angle_alpha   90.00
_cell.angle_beta   90.00
_cell.angle_gamma   90.00
#
_symmetry.space_group_name_H-M   'P 1'
#
loop_
_entity.id
_entity.type
_entity.pdbx_description
1 polymer ?
#
loop_
_entity_poly.entity_id
_entity_poly.type
_entity_poly.pdbx_seq_one_letter_code
_entity_poly.pdbx_strand_id
1 'polypeptide(L)'
;MTISDEILSREAQFIYERAYGFEPKDGNLRIWKGFVPVQTYNGTKNAEIEIVIPNDFPNVPPTIYVNTPMEHPNVEDGILSMRMLARWRPTYHIFQVIAEVKRLFQRVRAKMVSYAETTWEDPTSEIAMLNNQKSQLVRILEQKKRELAEIERKERSSVSENVIAQEKSKLLEDEILKVENELFALEQQFEDYEVSSLEFAKKYHSLKKRLYLLESQKVSS
;
A
#
# COMPACT_ATOMS: atom_id res chain seq x y z
N MET A 1 -19.32 -14.81 20.19
CA MET A 1 -18.09 -15.37 19.60
C MET A 1 -17.30 -14.22 19.00
N THR A 2 -15.99 -14.36 18.74
CA THR A 2 -15.21 -13.34 18.00
C THR A 2 -15.21 -13.69 16.52
N ILE A 3 -15.36 -12.69 15.65
CA ILE A 3 -15.28 -12.88 14.20
C ILE A 3 -13.89 -13.40 13.82
N SER A 4 -13.81 -14.32 12.84
CA SER A 4 -12.53 -14.86 12.37
C SER A 4 -11.76 -13.83 11.52
N ASP A 5 -10.47 -13.70 11.78
CA ASP A 5 -9.56 -12.81 11.04
C ASP A 5 -9.48 -13.16 9.55
N GLU A 6 -9.66 -14.44 9.19
CA GLU A 6 -9.70 -14.89 7.79
C GLU A 6 -10.89 -14.27 7.05
N ILE A 7 -12.03 -14.17 7.73
CA ILE A 7 -13.25 -13.60 7.16
C ILE A 7 -13.07 -12.11 6.96
N LEU A 8 -12.56 -11.40 7.98
CA LEU A 8 -12.29 -9.97 7.90
C LEU A 8 -11.29 -9.62 6.80
N SER A 9 -10.20 -10.39 6.70
CA SER A 9 -9.15 -10.18 5.69
C SER A 9 -9.70 -10.38 4.28
N ARG A 10 -10.52 -11.41 4.07
CA ARG A 10 -11.17 -11.67 2.78
C ARG A 10 -12.17 -10.57 2.40
N GLU A 11 -12.99 -10.11 3.35
CA GLU A 11 -13.91 -9.00 3.09
C GLU A 11 -13.15 -7.70 2.79
N ALA A 12 -12.07 -7.41 3.52
CA ALA A 12 -11.22 -6.26 3.25
C ALA A 12 -10.64 -6.29 1.83
N GLN A 13 -10.11 -7.43 1.40
CA GLN A 13 -9.64 -7.62 0.02
C GLN A 13 -10.74 -7.30 -1.00
N PHE A 14 -11.95 -7.84 -0.81
CA PHE A 14 -13.06 -7.58 -1.74
C PHE A 14 -13.50 -6.13 -1.77
N ILE A 15 -13.48 -5.43 -0.63
CA ILE A 15 -13.80 -4.00 -0.57
C ILE A 15 -12.75 -3.20 -1.35
N TYR A 16 -11.45 -3.45 -1.13
CA TYR A 16 -10.40 -2.76 -1.86
C TYR A 16 -10.45 -3.01 -3.37
N GLU A 17 -10.79 -4.22 -3.81
CA GLU A 17 -10.90 -4.56 -5.24
C GLU A 17 -12.14 -3.98 -5.92
N ARG A 18 -13.29 -3.95 -5.21
CA ARG A 18 -14.62 -3.77 -5.85
C ARG A 18 -15.41 -2.56 -5.35
N ALA A 19 -15.02 -1.95 -4.24
CA ALA A 19 -15.77 -0.89 -3.57
C ALA A 19 -14.90 0.33 -3.23
N TYR A 20 -14.41 1.00 -4.27
CA TYR A 20 -13.64 2.25 -4.14
C TYR A 20 -14.37 3.32 -3.31
N GLY A 21 -13.57 4.06 -2.53
CA GLY A 21 -14.05 5.14 -1.65
C GLY A 21 -14.48 4.69 -0.26
N PHE A 22 -14.14 3.46 0.13
CA PHE A 22 -14.34 2.93 1.48
C PHE A 22 -13.00 2.59 2.12
N GLU A 23 -12.84 2.97 3.39
CA GLU A 23 -11.65 2.75 4.19
C GLU A 23 -12.00 2.25 5.60
N PRO A 24 -11.13 1.44 6.23
CA PRO A 24 -11.34 1.01 7.59
C PRO A 24 -11.15 2.20 8.55
N LYS A 25 -12.08 2.36 9.50
CA LYS A 25 -12.04 3.42 10.51
C LYS A 25 -10.94 3.09 11.53
N ASP A 26 -9.94 3.96 11.64
CA ASP A 26 -8.80 3.81 12.56
C ASP A 26 -8.07 2.45 12.42
N GLY A 27 -8.04 1.90 11.20
CA GLY A 27 -7.44 0.59 10.92
C GLY A 27 -8.28 -0.61 11.39
N ASN A 28 -9.47 -0.39 11.94
CA ASN A 28 -10.36 -1.46 12.37
C ASN A 28 -11.15 -2.04 11.19
N LEU A 29 -10.80 -3.25 10.75
CA LEU A 29 -11.45 -3.95 9.64
C LEU A 29 -12.93 -4.34 9.91
N ARG A 30 -13.44 -4.12 11.13
CA ARG A 30 -14.87 -4.29 11.43
C ARG A 30 -15.70 -3.06 11.15
N ILE A 31 -15.08 -1.89 10.96
CA ILE A 31 -15.80 -0.64 10.76
C ILE A 31 -15.27 0.01 9.48
N TRP A 32 -16.14 0.18 8.50
CA TRP A 32 -15.78 0.76 7.21
C TRP A 32 -16.53 2.06 6.98
N LYS A 33 -15.81 3.10 6.61
CA LYS A 33 -16.37 4.43 6.34
C LYS A 33 -16.20 4.75 4.87
N GLY A 34 -17.19 5.42 4.27
CA GLY A 34 -17.10 5.84 2.88
C GLY A 34 -18.18 6.83 2.48
N PHE A 35 -18.06 7.32 1.25
CA PHE A 35 -19.03 8.24 0.66
C PHE A 35 -19.81 7.57 -0.47
N VAL A 36 -21.12 7.82 -0.50
CA VAL A 36 -22.01 7.34 -1.56
C VAL A 36 -22.80 8.49 -2.17
N PRO A 37 -23.00 8.51 -3.51
CA PRO A 37 -23.85 9.49 -4.14
C PRO A 37 -25.31 9.22 -3.80
N VAL A 38 -26.01 10.26 -3.38
CA VAL A 38 -27.43 10.27 -3.05
C VAL A 38 -28.16 11.23 -3.96
N GLN A 39 -29.21 10.74 -4.60
CA GLN A 39 -30.07 11.58 -5.42
C GLN A 39 -30.97 12.40 -4.51
N THR A 40 -30.91 13.72 -4.63
CA THR A 40 -31.81 14.63 -3.92
C THR A 40 -32.70 15.37 -4.91
N TYR A 41 -33.71 16.08 -4.41
CA TYR A 41 -34.54 16.96 -5.23
C TYR A 41 -33.74 18.11 -5.88
N ASN A 42 -32.59 18.47 -5.29
CA ASN A 42 -31.76 19.60 -5.73
C ASN A 42 -30.48 19.12 -6.45
N GLY A 43 -30.47 17.86 -6.93
CA GLY A 43 -29.33 17.24 -7.60
C GLY A 43 -28.66 16.14 -6.77
N THR A 44 -27.53 15.63 -7.26
CA THR A 44 -26.79 14.57 -6.58
C THR A 44 -25.86 15.16 -5.52
N LYS A 45 -25.92 14.64 -4.30
CA LYS A 45 -25.02 15.00 -3.18
C LYS A 45 -24.32 13.75 -2.65
N ASN A 46 -23.22 13.91 -1.93
CA ASN A 46 -22.57 12.78 -1.28
C ASN A 46 -23.05 12.64 0.16
N ALA A 47 -23.36 11.43 0.57
CA ALA A 47 -23.61 11.07 1.95
C ALA A 47 -22.48 10.21 2.50
N GLU A 48 -22.04 10.55 3.70
CA GLU A 48 -21.14 9.74 4.50
C GLU A 48 -21.90 8.58 5.13
N ILE A 49 -21.38 7.36 4.94
CA ILE A 49 -21.91 6.15 5.55
C ILE A 49 -20.83 5.38 6.31
N GLU A 50 -21.25 4.67 7.34
CA GLU A 50 -20.41 3.80 8.15
C GLU A 50 -21.04 2.40 8.19
N ILE A 51 -20.25 1.37 7.96
CA ILE A 51 -20.67 -0.04 7.94
C ILE A 51 -19.97 -0.74 9.11
N VAL A 52 -20.77 -1.28 10.03
CA VAL A 52 -20.29 -1.99 11.21
C VAL A 52 -20.57 -3.48 11.05
N ILE A 53 -19.50 -4.27 11.03
CA ILE A 53 -19.53 -5.72 10.93
C ILE A 53 -19.70 -6.32 12.34
N PRO A 54 -20.79 -7.06 12.61
CA PRO A 54 -21.01 -7.68 13.92
C PRO A 54 -20.04 -8.84 14.16
N ASN A 55 -19.90 -9.23 15.42
CA ASN A 55 -19.00 -10.33 15.80
C ASN A 55 -19.43 -11.69 15.23
N ASP A 56 -20.73 -11.88 14.99
CA ASP A 56 -21.27 -13.14 14.46
C ASP A 56 -21.42 -13.12 12.92
N PHE A 57 -20.78 -12.17 12.23
CA PHE A 57 -20.71 -12.17 10.78
C PHE A 57 -19.92 -13.41 10.28
N PRO A 58 -20.36 -14.08 9.19
CA PRO A 58 -21.40 -13.69 8.23
C PRO A 58 -22.81 -14.23 8.57
N ASN A 59 -23.06 -14.77 9.76
CA ASN A 59 -24.39 -15.28 10.10
C ASN A 59 -25.41 -14.15 10.33
N VAL A 60 -24.93 -12.99 10.78
CA VAL A 60 -25.71 -11.77 11.02
C VAL A 60 -25.27 -10.68 10.04
N PRO A 61 -26.21 -9.88 9.47
CA PRO A 61 -25.87 -8.80 8.54
C PRO A 61 -25.05 -7.68 9.20
N PRO A 62 -24.27 -6.91 8.42
CA PRO A 62 -23.70 -5.66 8.90
C PRO A 62 -24.80 -4.63 9.20
N THR A 63 -24.49 -3.71 10.11
CA THR A 63 -25.31 -2.51 10.36
C THR A 63 -24.75 -1.35 9.57
N ILE A 64 -25.61 -0.52 8.98
CA ILE A 64 -25.19 0.62 8.16
C ILE A 64 -25.75 1.90 8.77
N TYR A 65 -24.86 2.79 9.15
CA TYR A 65 -25.16 4.12 9.64
C TYR A 65 -24.98 5.15 8.53
N VAL A 66 -25.91 6.09 8.45
CA VAL A 66 -25.91 7.24 7.56
C VAL A 66 -25.64 8.45 8.43
N ASN A 67 -24.39 8.88 8.46
CA ASN A 67 -23.95 9.99 9.31
C ASN A 67 -24.43 11.34 8.77
N THR A 68 -24.73 11.40 7.47
CA THR A 68 -25.24 12.61 6.83
C THR A 68 -26.73 12.81 7.13
N PRO A 69 -27.13 13.94 7.76
CA PRO A 69 -28.53 14.20 8.08
C PRO A 69 -29.42 14.25 6.84
N MET A 70 -30.38 13.34 6.75
CA MET A 70 -31.33 13.29 5.63
C MET A 70 -32.64 12.64 6.05
N GLU A 71 -33.72 13.08 5.42
CA GLU A 71 -34.99 12.38 5.36
C GLU A 71 -34.94 11.42 4.16
N HIS A 72 -34.96 10.12 4.42
CA HIS A 72 -34.99 9.09 3.39
C HIS A 72 -35.88 7.91 3.84
N PRO A 73 -36.75 7.34 2.99
CA PRO A 73 -37.70 6.29 3.40
C PRO A 73 -37.06 5.02 3.97
N ASN A 74 -35.79 4.78 3.66
CA ASN A 74 -35.03 3.65 4.17
C ASN A 74 -34.07 4.01 5.32
N VAL A 75 -34.05 5.26 5.79
CA VAL A 75 -33.18 5.70 6.88
C VAL A 75 -34.06 6.10 8.06
N GLU A 76 -33.89 5.40 9.17
CA GLU A 76 -34.60 5.65 10.42
C GLU A 76 -33.55 5.82 11.52
N ASP A 77 -33.56 6.97 12.22
CA ASP A 77 -32.56 7.33 13.23
C ASP A 77 -31.10 7.17 12.76
N GLY A 78 -30.85 7.47 11.49
CA GLY A 78 -29.53 7.32 10.86
C GLY A 78 -29.17 5.88 10.53
N ILE A 79 -30.03 4.89 10.74
CA ILE A 79 -29.80 3.49 10.39
C ILE A 79 -30.47 3.15 9.06
N LEU A 80 -29.72 2.57 8.13
CA LEU A 80 -30.22 2.22 6.82
C LEU A 80 -30.85 0.81 6.81
N SER A 81 -32.14 0.76 6.49
CA SER A 81 -32.93 -0.46 6.35
C SER A 81 -33.11 -0.85 4.89
N MET A 82 -32.56 -2.00 4.50
CA MET A 82 -32.65 -2.53 3.13
C MET A 82 -33.17 -3.97 3.10
N ARG A 83 -33.82 -4.35 1.98
CA ARG A 83 -34.29 -5.73 1.77
C ARG A 83 -33.16 -6.77 1.88
N MET A 84 -31.97 -6.44 1.39
CA MET A 84 -30.80 -7.32 1.46
C MET A 84 -30.36 -7.61 2.90
N LEU A 85 -30.43 -6.60 3.78
CA LEU A 85 -30.11 -6.75 5.20
C LEU A 85 -31.22 -7.52 5.94
N ALA A 86 -32.49 -7.27 5.60
CA ALA A 86 -33.63 -7.99 6.18
C ALA A 86 -33.71 -9.47 5.74
N ARG A 87 -33.24 -9.79 4.54
CA ARG A 87 -33.15 -11.15 3.99
C ARG A 87 -31.69 -11.58 3.84
N TRP A 88 -30.92 -11.37 4.90
CA TRP A 88 -29.50 -11.64 4.91
C TRP A 88 -29.17 -13.10 4.57
N ARG A 89 -28.09 -13.29 3.83
CA ARG A 89 -27.53 -14.61 3.52
C ARG A 89 -26.03 -14.59 3.84
N PRO A 90 -25.49 -15.60 4.54
CA PRO A 90 -24.06 -15.64 4.85
C PRO A 90 -23.12 -15.68 3.63
N THR A 91 -23.66 -15.94 2.45
CA THR A 91 -22.94 -15.87 1.16
C THR A 91 -22.77 -14.44 0.64
N TYR A 92 -23.38 -13.44 1.27
CA TYR A 92 -23.25 -12.05 0.86
C TYR A 92 -21.99 -11.41 1.43
N HIS A 93 -21.36 -10.58 0.61
CA HIS A 93 -20.12 -9.87 0.95
C HIS A 93 -20.37 -8.38 1.15
N ILE A 94 -19.51 -7.71 1.91
CA ILE A 94 -19.65 -6.28 2.23
C ILE A 94 -19.61 -5.40 0.98
N PHE A 95 -18.81 -5.75 -0.04
CA PHE A 95 -18.81 -5.00 -1.30
C PHE A 95 -20.18 -5.03 -2.02
N GLN A 96 -20.93 -6.13 -1.89
CA GLN A 96 -22.28 -6.25 -2.46
C GLN A 96 -23.27 -5.39 -1.69
N VAL A 97 -23.11 -5.31 -0.36
CA VAL A 97 -23.87 -4.40 0.49
C VAL A 97 -23.63 -2.96 0.05
N ILE A 98 -22.36 -2.54 -0.12
CA ILE A 98 -21.99 -1.20 -0.61
C ILE A 98 -22.62 -0.92 -1.98
N ALA A 99 -22.56 -1.87 -2.91
CA ALA A 99 -23.17 -1.72 -4.23
C ALA A 99 -24.69 -1.52 -4.14
N GLU A 100 -25.37 -2.24 -3.25
CA GLU A 100 -26.81 -2.11 -3.05
C GLU A 100 -27.19 -0.79 -2.38
N VAL A 101 -26.39 -0.28 -1.43
CA VAL A 101 -26.55 1.07 -0.87
C VAL A 101 -26.48 2.12 -1.97
N LYS A 102 -25.47 2.05 -2.85
CA LYS A 102 -25.31 2.98 -3.98
C LYS A 102 -26.54 2.94 -4.90
N ARG A 103 -27.03 1.75 -5.24
CA ARG A 103 -28.25 1.59 -6.07
C ARG A 103 -29.50 2.14 -5.40
N LEU A 104 -29.65 1.92 -4.10
CA LEU A 104 -30.79 2.41 -3.34
C LEU A 104 -30.87 3.93 -3.39
N PHE A 105 -29.77 4.60 -3.05
CA PHE A 105 -29.70 6.07 -3.00
C PHE A 105 -29.74 6.74 -4.39
N GLN A 106 -29.45 6.01 -5.46
CA GLN A 106 -29.70 6.47 -6.82
C GLN A 106 -31.17 6.35 -7.22
N ARG A 107 -31.89 5.35 -6.70
CA ARG A 107 -33.28 5.06 -7.08
C ARG A 107 -34.29 5.87 -6.27
N VAL A 108 -34.06 6.02 -4.97
CA VAL A 108 -34.97 6.70 -4.04
C VAL A 108 -34.35 8.03 -3.67
N ARG A 109 -35.11 9.12 -3.89
CA ARG A 109 -34.62 10.47 -3.60
C ARG A 109 -34.64 10.75 -2.11
N ALA A 110 -33.59 11.37 -1.58
CA ALA A 110 -33.53 11.88 -0.22
C ALA A 110 -33.80 13.39 -0.18
N LYS A 111 -34.30 13.87 0.96
CA LYS A 111 -34.34 15.30 1.30
C LYS A 111 -33.29 15.57 2.37
N MET A 112 -32.29 16.38 2.04
CA MET A 112 -31.24 16.71 3.01
C MET A 112 -31.83 17.61 4.09
N VAL A 113 -31.58 17.27 5.34
CA VAL A 113 -31.93 18.14 6.47
C VAL A 113 -30.74 19.06 6.67
N SER A 114 -30.86 20.33 6.28
CA SER A 114 -29.90 21.32 6.75
C SER A 114 -30.15 21.51 8.23
N TYR A 115 -29.15 21.23 9.08
CA TYR A 115 -29.12 21.96 10.34
C TYR A 115 -29.13 23.44 9.98
N ALA A 116 -30.01 24.22 10.62
CA ALA A 116 -29.92 25.67 10.56
C ALA A 116 -28.46 26.04 10.71
N GLU A 117 -27.94 26.82 9.77
CA GLU A 117 -26.61 27.40 9.86
C GLU A 117 -26.47 27.90 11.29
N THR A 118 -25.59 27.26 12.07
CA THR A 118 -25.11 27.88 13.29
C THR A 118 -24.59 29.21 12.82
N THR A 119 -25.19 30.29 13.33
CA THR A 119 -24.87 31.68 13.01
C THR A 119 -23.40 31.79 12.68
N TRP A 120 -23.09 32.05 11.41
CA TRP A 120 -21.73 32.33 10.97
C TRP A 120 -21.22 33.48 11.85
N GLU A 121 -20.38 33.16 12.83
CA GLU A 121 -19.46 34.16 13.37
C GLU A 121 -18.65 34.66 12.17
N ASP A 122 -18.61 35.98 12.03
CA ASP A 122 -18.09 36.76 10.90
C ASP A 122 -17.12 35.96 9.97
N PRO A 123 -17.56 35.58 8.74
CA PRO A 123 -16.77 34.75 7.81
C PRO A 123 -15.38 35.30 7.50
N THR A 124 -15.13 36.59 7.75
CA THR A 124 -13.82 37.19 7.54
C THR A 124 -12.74 36.68 8.49
N SER A 125 -13.07 36.33 9.74
CA SER A 125 -12.10 35.85 10.74
C SER A 125 -11.62 34.42 10.43
N GLU A 126 -12.54 33.51 10.10
CA GLU A 126 -12.23 32.12 9.78
C GLU A 126 -11.49 32.00 8.44
N ILE A 127 -11.89 32.78 7.43
CA ILE A 127 -11.17 32.88 6.14
C ILE A 127 -9.75 33.42 6.35
N ALA A 128 -9.56 34.41 7.23
CA ALA A 128 -8.23 34.94 7.54
C ALA A 128 -7.37 33.88 8.26
N MET A 129 -7.93 33.13 9.20
CA MET A 129 -7.24 32.03 9.88
C MET A 129 -6.88 30.89 8.92
N LEU A 130 -7.81 30.45 8.07
CA LEU A 130 -7.57 29.43 7.06
C LEU A 130 -6.53 29.88 6.03
N ASN A 131 -6.55 31.14 5.61
CA ASN A 131 -5.53 31.69 4.72
C ASN A 131 -4.16 31.76 5.40
N ASN A 132 -4.10 32.10 6.69
CA ASN A 132 -2.87 32.06 7.46
C ASN A 132 -2.33 30.62 7.57
N GLN A 133 -3.18 29.65 7.94
CA GLN A 133 -2.81 28.23 7.98
C GLN A 133 -2.31 27.71 6.63
N LYS A 134 -3.01 28.06 5.54
CA LYS A 134 -2.58 27.73 4.17
C LYS A 134 -1.20 28.30 3.87
N SER A 135 -0.94 29.56 4.24
CA SER A 135 0.37 30.19 4.02
C SER A 135 1.49 29.52 4.82
N GLN A 136 1.20 29.09 6.05
CA GLN A 136 2.13 28.32 6.88
C GLN A 136 2.44 26.95 6.26
N LEU A 137 1.42 26.23 5.80
CA LEU A 137 1.58 24.93 5.14
C LEU A 137 2.38 25.03 3.84
N VAL A 138 2.18 26.08 3.05
CA VAL A 138 2.97 26.33 1.83
C VAL A 138 4.45 26.53 2.17
N ARG A 139 4.77 27.31 3.21
CA ARG A 139 6.15 27.49 3.67
C ARG A 139 6.78 26.20 4.14
N ILE A 140 6.05 25.39 4.91
CA ILE A 140 6.52 24.07 5.37
C ILE A 140 6.78 23.15 4.18
N LEU A 141 5.88 23.13 3.19
CA LEU A 141 6.07 22.33 1.97
C LEU A 141 7.31 22.77 1.19
N GLU A 142 7.54 24.07 1.03
CA GLU A 142 8.74 24.57 0.37
C GLU A 142 10.02 24.22 1.12
N GLN A 143 10.01 24.35 2.46
CA GLN A 143 11.12 23.93 3.30
C GLN A 143 11.41 22.44 3.15
N LYS A 144 10.39 21.58 3.25
CA LYS A 144 10.53 20.13 3.12
C LYS A 144 11.01 19.71 1.72
N LYS A 145 10.58 20.40 0.67
CA LYS A 145 11.10 20.19 -0.69
C LYS A 145 12.58 20.53 -0.81
N ARG A 146 13.05 21.59 -0.15
CA ARG A 146 14.48 21.94 -0.11
C ARG A 146 15.30 20.91 0.67
N GLU A 147 14.80 20.49 1.83
CA GLU A 147 15.42 19.44 2.64
C GLU A 147 15.53 18.13 1.85
N LEU A 148 14.47 17.71 1.15
CA LEU A 148 14.49 16.53 0.27
C LEU A 148 15.50 16.68 -0.86
N ALA A 149 15.53 17.82 -1.55
CA ALA A 149 16.49 18.04 -2.62
C ALA A 149 17.95 18.03 -2.12
N GLU A 150 18.20 18.45 -0.88
CA GLU A 150 19.52 18.39 -0.25
C GLU A 150 19.88 16.96 0.14
N ILE A 151 18.93 16.19 0.67
CA ILE A 151 19.11 14.76 0.97
C ILE A 151 19.37 13.98 -0.31
N GLU A 152 18.57 14.16 -1.37
CA GLU A 152 18.78 13.49 -2.66
C GLU A 152 20.14 13.84 -3.27
N ARG A 153 20.61 15.08 -3.12
CA ARG A 153 21.97 15.48 -3.56
C ARG A 153 23.05 14.78 -2.72
N LYS A 154 22.88 14.70 -1.40
CA LYS A 154 23.80 14.02 -0.49
C LYS A 154 23.82 12.50 -0.69
N GLU A 155 22.68 11.89 -0.98
CA GLU A 155 22.58 10.46 -1.33
C GLU A 155 23.24 10.19 -2.68
N ARG A 156 22.97 11.00 -3.71
CA ARG A 156 23.65 10.84 -5.01
C ARG A 156 25.17 11.04 -4.92
N SER A 157 25.66 11.91 -4.01
CA SER A 157 27.10 12.13 -3.84
C SER A 157 27.79 11.11 -2.91
N SER A 158 27.06 10.46 -1.99
CA SER A 158 27.65 9.46 -1.07
C SER A 158 27.48 8.01 -1.54
N VAL A 159 26.47 7.71 -2.36
CA VAL A 159 26.14 6.35 -2.81
C VAL A 159 26.88 5.94 -4.09
N SER A 160 27.40 6.87 -4.91
CA SER A 160 27.85 6.50 -6.25
C SER A 160 29.28 5.95 -6.37
N GLU A 161 30.22 6.22 -5.46
CA GLU A 161 31.61 5.74 -5.63
C GLU A 161 31.96 4.58 -4.70
N ASN A 162 31.61 4.68 -3.41
CA ASN A 162 31.93 3.65 -2.44
C ASN A 162 31.14 2.36 -2.67
N VAL A 163 29.87 2.44 -3.07
CA VAL A 163 29.05 1.25 -3.36
C VAL A 163 29.52 0.56 -4.64
N ILE A 164 29.85 1.33 -5.69
CA ILE A 164 30.38 0.78 -6.94
C ILE A 164 31.76 0.15 -6.73
N ALA A 165 32.63 0.77 -5.94
CA ALA A 165 33.93 0.20 -5.58
C ALA A 165 33.79 -1.09 -4.76
N GLN A 166 32.87 -1.12 -3.79
CA GLN A 166 32.58 -2.32 -2.99
C GLN A 166 32.01 -3.46 -3.85
N GLU A 167 31.05 -3.18 -4.74
CA GLU A 167 30.49 -4.20 -5.64
C GLU A 167 31.55 -4.73 -6.62
N LYS A 168 32.39 -3.85 -7.19
CA LYS A 168 33.48 -4.26 -8.08
C LYS A 168 34.51 -5.12 -7.36
N SER A 169 34.84 -4.78 -6.11
CA SER A 169 35.75 -5.57 -5.27
C SER A 169 35.17 -6.95 -4.98
N LYS A 170 33.88 -7.03 -4.64
CA LYS A 170 33.19 -8.29 -4.39
C LYS A 170 33.16 -9.21 -5.62
N LEU A 171 32.88 -8.66 -6.80
CA LEU A 171 32.87 -9.44 -8.05
C LEU A 171 34.27 -10.00 -8.40
N LEU A 172 35.32 -9.24 -8.14
CA LEU A 172 36.71 -9.70 -8.32
C LEU A 172 37.03 -10.85 -7.36
N GLU A 173 36.59 -10.78 -6.11
CA GLU A 173 36.78 -11.86 -5.13
C GLU A 173 36.02 -13.13 -5.51
N ASP A 174 34.77 -13.00 -5.97
CA ASP A 174 33.98 -14.14 -6.46
C ASP A 174 34.65 -14.81 -7.68
N GLU A 175 35.26 -14.04 -8.57
CA GLU A 175 35.96 -14.58 -9.74
C GLU A 175 37.27 -15.29 -9.36
N ILE A 176 38.04 -14.75 -8.41
CA ILE A 176 39.24 -15.39 -7.86
C ILE A 176 38.86 -16.75 -7.25
N LEU A 177 37.84 -16.77 -6.38
CA LEU A 177 37.38 -17.99 -5.72
C LEU A 177 36.95 -19.05 -6.74
N LYS A 178 36.31 -18.64 -7.84
CA LYS A 178 35.95 -19.56 -8.92
C LYS A 178 37.19 -20.20 -9.57
N VAL A 179 38.21 -19.41 -9.88
CA VAL A 179 39.45 -19.92 -10.49
C VAL A 179 40.22 -20.82 -9.51
N GLU A 180 40.24 -20.51 -8.22
CA GLU A 180 40.82 -21.35 -7.18
C GLU A 180 40.12 -22.71 -7.08
N ASN A 181 38.78 -22.72 -7.10
CA ASN A 181 38.00 -23.96 -7.13
C ASN A 181 38.26 -24.78 -8.39
N GLU A 182 38.41 -24.13 -9.56
CA GLU A 182 38.78 -24.81 -10.80
C GLU A 182 40.20 -25.40 -10.74
N LEU A 183 41.16 -24.70 -10.11
CA LEU A 183 42.51 -25.22 -9.87
C LEU A 183 42.50 -26.43 -8.96
N PHE A 184 41.77 -26.35 -7.84
CA PHE A 184 41.64 -27.45 -6.88
C PHE A 184 41.04 -28.70 -7.53
N ALA A 185 39.94 -28.53 -8.29
CA ALA A 185 39.31 -29.63 -9.01
C ALA A 185 40.25 -30.24 -10.06
N LEU A 186 41.05 -29.42 -10.75
CA LEU A 186 42.03 -29.90 -11.74
C LEU A 186 43.19 -30.67 -11.09
N GLU A 187 43.67 -30.23 -9.92
CA GLU A 187 44.68 -30.94 -9.13
C GLU A 187 44.14 -32.30 -8.68
N GLN A 188 42.92 -32.34 -8.15
CA GLN A 188 42.27 -33.58 -7.77
C GLN A 188 42.09 -34.54 -8.95
N GLN A 189 41.61 -34.05 -10.10
CA GLN A 189 41.49 -34.86 -11.33
C GLN A 189 42.83 -35.43 -11.81
N PHE A 190 43.93 -34.72 -11.57
CA PHE A 190 45.26 -35.21 -11.91
C PHE A 190 45.75 -36.28 -10.92
N GLU A 191 45.49 -36.11 -9.62
CA GLU A 191 45.78 -37.11 -8.60
C GLU A 191 44.96 -38.40 -8.81
N ASP A 192 43.70 -38.27 -9.24
CA ASP A 192 42.81 -39.38 -9.57
C ASP A 192 43.12 -40.02 -10.95
N TYR A 193 44.19 -39.56 -11.62
CA TYR A 193 44.62 -39.99 -12.96
C TYR A 193 43.55 -39.82 -14.07
N GLU A 194 42.56 -38.96 -13.86
CA GLU A 194 41.50 -38.65 -14.83
C GLU A 194 41.99 -37.77 -15.98
N VAL A 195 43.10 -37.04 -15.79
CA VAL A 195 43.66 -36.09 -16.76
C VAL A 195 45.13 -36.40 -17.03
N SER A 196 45.54 -36.31 -18.30
CA SER A 196 46.94 -36.54 -18.68
C SER A 196 47.88 -35.43 -18.19
N SER A 197 49.15 -35.75 -17.92
CA SER A 197 50.15 -34.77 -17.47
C SER A 197 50.29 -33.56 -18.40
N LEU A 198 50.15 -33.77 -19.72
CA LEU A 198 50.20 -32.69 -20.70
C LEU A 198 48.96 -31.78 -20.64
N GLU A 199 47.77 -32.36 -20.45
CA GLU A 199 46.53 -31.59 -20.32
C GLU A 199 46.46 -30.85 -18.99
N PHE A 200 46.91 -31.48 -17.91
CA PHE A 200 47.08 -30.85 -16.60
C PHE A 200 47.99 -29.63 -16.71
N ALA A 201 49.21 -29.78 -17.23
CA ALA A 201 50.16 -28.68 -17.35
C ALA A 201 49.60 -27.49 -18.16
N LYS A 202 48.89 -27.76 -19.26
CA LYS A 202 48.25 -26.71 -20.07
C LYS A 202 47.13 -25.98 -19.32
N LYS A 203 46.19 -26.72 -18.73
CA LYS A 203 45.06 -26.14 -17.99
C LYS A 203 45.53 -25.41 -16.73
N TYR A 204 46.44 -26.01 -15.98
CA TYR A 204 47.01 -25.45 -14.76
C TYR A 204 47.73 -24.13 -15.03
N HIS A 205 48.57 -24.08 -16.08
CA HIS A 205 49.25 -22.85 -16.45
C HIS A 205 48.28 -21.76 -16.90
N SER A 206 47.24 -22.12 -17.65
CA SER A 206 46.19 -21.19 -18.07
C SER A 206 45.43 -20.59 -16.88
N LEU A 207 45.02 -21.44 -15.92
CA LEU A 207 44.28 -21.01 -14.73
C LEU A 207 45.16 -20.19 -13.79
N LYS A 208 46.42 -20.58 -13.55
CA LYS A 208 47.38 -19.78 -12.77
C LYS A 208 47.65 -18.42 -13.39
N LYS A 209 47.78 -18.35 -14.73
CA LYS A 209 47.95 -17.07 -15.43
C LYS A 209 46.72 -16.18 -15.23
N ARG A 210 45.51 -16.75 -15.30
CA ARG A 210 44.26 -16.01 -15.06
C ARG A 210 44.17 -15.51 -13.62
N LEU A 211 44.49 -16.36 -12.64
CA LEU A 211 44.52 -16.01 -11.22
C LEU A 211 45.46 -14.81 -10.96
N TYR A 212 46.69 -14.89 -11.47
CA TYR A 212 47.67 -13.81 -11.36
C TYR A 212 47.16 -12.47 -11.92
N LEU A 213 46.46 -12.51 -13.06
CA LEU A 213 45.88 -11.28 -13.64
C LEU A 213 44.78 -10.70 -12.75
N LEU A 214 43.91 -11.54 -12.17
CA LEU A 214 42.83 -11.09 -11.28
C LEU A 214 43.38 -10.51 -9.96
N GLU A 215 44.39 -11.17 -9.37
CA GLU A 215 45.08 -10.67 -8.18
C GLU A 215 45.77 -9.33 -8.43
N SER A 216 46.39 -9.16 -9.61
CA SER A 216 47.02 -7.89 -9.99
C SER A 216 46.01 -6.73 -10.12
N GLN A 217 44.77 -7.03 -10.53
CA GLN A 217 43.68 -6.05 -10.60
C GLN A 217 43.13 -5.69 -9.22
N LYS A 218 43.15 -6.63 -8.27
CA LYS A 218 42.80 -6.39 -6.86
C LYS A 218 43.80 -5.46 -6.16
N VAL A 219 45.10 -5.62 -6.43
CA VAL A 219 46.15 -4.76 -5.84
C VAL A 219 46.16 -3.36 -6.46
N SER A 220 45.64 -3.20 -7.68
CA SER A 220 45.61 -1.93 -8.41
C SER A 220 44.30 -1.14 -8.24
N SER A 221 43.29 -1.70 -7.56
CA SER A 221 41.98 -1.08 -7.28
C SER A 221 41.93 -0.60 -5.83
#